data_AF-A0A3C1A119-F1
#
_entry.id   AF-A0A3C1A119-F1
#
_cell.length_a   1.000
_cell.length_b   1.000
_cell.length_c   1.000
_cell.angle_alpha   90.00
_cell.angle_beta   90.00
_cell.angle_gamma   90.00
#
_symmetry.space_group_name_H-M   'P 1'
#
loop_
_entity.id
_entity.type
_entity.pdbx_description
1 polymer ?
#
loop_
_entity_poly.entity_id
_entity_poly.type
_entity_poly.pdbx_seq_one_letter_code
_entity_poly.pdbx_strand_id
1 'polypeptide(L)'
;MPDHLHLLVQPPGDGTTVSRFVQELKSMTTRLYWKLGGAGKLWQRGFYDHILREDEDLTTVGEYILHNPIRKGLIESAEKYPYSGVMDDIPS
;
A
#
# COMPACT_ATOMS: atom_id res chain seq x y z
N MET A 1 -3.40 -7.84 0.96
CA MET A 1 -3.22 -9.22 0.45
C MET A 1 -2.32 -9.96 1.43
N PRO A 2 -2.41 -11.29 1.60
CA PRO A 2 -1.66 -11.99 2.65
C PRO A 2 -0.15 -11.94 2.45
N ASP A 3 0.32 -11.75 1.22
CA ASP A 3 1.71 -11.79 0.79
C ASP A 3 2.29 -10.43 0.34
N HIS A 4 1.45 -9.42 0.10
CA HIS A 4 1.88 -8.08 -0.35
C HIS A 4 0.86 -6.97 -0.03
N LEU A 5 1.31 -5.73 -0.20
CA LEU A 5 0.55 -4.51 0.04
C LEU A 5 0.49 -3.67 -1.25
N HIS A 6 -0.67 -3.07 -1.52
CA HIS A 6 -0.86 -2.03 -2.53
C HIS A 6 -1.21 -0.74 -1.81
N LEU A 7 -0.55 0.36 -2.20
CA LEU A 7 -0.75 1.68 -1.62
C LEU A 7 -0.89 2.72 -2.74
N LEU A 8 -1.84 3.63 -2.57
CA LEU A 8 -1.90 4.90 -3.30
C LEU A 8 -1.49 5.99 -2.32
N VAL A 9 -0.42 6.73 -2.63
CA VAL A 9 0.16 7.73 -1.72
C VAL A 9 0.58 8.97 -2.47
N GLN A 10 0.48 10.12 -1.81
CA GLN A 10 1.02 11.39 -2.29
C GLN A 10 2.14 11.83 -1.34
N PRO A 11 3.37 12.10 -1.85
CA PRO A 11 4.42 12.68 -1.03
C PRO A 11 4.00 14.07 -0.50
N PRO A 12 4.45 14.46 0.70
CA PRO A 12 4.01 15.70 1.37
C PRO A 12 4.53 17.01 0.74
N GLY A 13 5.17 16.96 -0.44
CA GLY A 13 5.68 18.14 -1.13
C GLY A 13 6.94 18.77 -0.52
N ASP A 14 7.51 18.19 0.53
CA ASP A 14 8.70 18.69 1.25
C ASP A 14 10.03 18.17 0.69
N GLY A 15 10.01 17.53 -0.48
CA GLY A 15 11.15 16.84 -1.08
C GLY A 15 11.31 15.39 -0.65
N THR A 16 10.43 14.85 0.20
CA THR A 16 10.37 13.41 0.49
C THR A 16 10.04 12.63 -0.77
N THR A 17 10.84 11.61 -1.07
CA THR A 17 10.64 10.73 -2.23
C THR A 17 9.86 9.48 -1.85
N VAL A 18 9.19 8.86 -2.83
CA VAL A 18 8.52 7.56 -2.65
C VAL A 18 9.49 6.50 -2.12
N SER A 19 10.72 6.48 -2.65
CA SER A 19 11.78 5.57 -2.17
C SER A 19 12.08 5.73 -0.69
N ARG A 20 12.15 6.97 -0.19
CA ARG A 20 12.38 7.25 1.23
C ARG A 20 11.20 6.80 2.08
N PHE A 21 9.98 7.14 1.67
CA PHE A 21 8.76 6.71 2.34
C PHE A 21 8.69 5.18 2.46
N VAL A 22 8.91 4.44 1.36
CA VAL A 22 8.88 2.97 1.36
C VAL A 22 9.99 2.40 2.23
N GLN A 23 11.19 2.99 2.22
CA GLN A 23 12.30 2.57 3.09
C GLN A 23 11.93 2.69 4.57
N GLU A 24 11.36 3.83 4.97
CA GLU A 24 10.95 4.09 6.35
C GLU A 24 9.81 3.17 6.78
N LEU A 25 8.76 3.01 5.95
CA LEU A 25 7.66 2.08 6.19
C LEU A 25 8.16 0.65 6.40
N LYS A 26 9.02 0.16 5.49
CA LYS A 26 9.59 -1.20 5.59
C LYS A 26 10.45 -1.37 6.85
N SER A 27 11.23 -0.36 7.21
CA SER A 27 12.07 -0.37 8.41
C SER A 27 11.23 -0.42 9.68
N MET A 28 10.24 0.46 9.81
CA MET A 28 9.37 0.52 10.99
C MET A 28 8.58 -0.78 11.18
N THR A 29 7.96 -1.28 10.12
CA THR A 29 7.15 -2.51 10.18
C THR A 29 8.02 -3.76 10.43
N THR A 30 9.24 -3.82 9.88
CA THR A 30 10.19 -4.91 10.20
C THR A 30 10.58 -4.90 11.68
N ARG A 31 10.84 -3.73 12.25
CA ARG A 31 11.14 -3.59 13.69
C ARG A 31 9.96 -4.05 14.55
N LEU A 32 8.74 -3.69 14.17
CA LEU A 32 7.53 -4.14 14.87
C LEU A 32 7.36 -5.66 14.76
N TYR A 33 7.54 -6.22 13.56
CA TYR A 33 7.50 -7.67 13.33
C TYR A 33 8.49 -8.42 14.23
N TRP A 34 9.73 -7.94 14.37
CA TRP A 34 10.70 -8.54 15.30
C TRP A 34 10.28 -8.43 16.76
N LYS A 35 9.70 -7.30 17.18
CA LYS A 35 9.16 -7.14 18.54
C LYS A 35 8.02 -8.11 18.85
N LEU A 36 7.27 -8.53 17.83
CA LEU A 36 6.17 -9.49 17.94
C LEU A 36 6.64 -10.96 17.81
N GLY A 37 7.94 -11.21 17.86
CA GLY A 37 8.51 -12.57 17.79
C GLY A 37 8.84 -13.04 16.36
N GLY A 38 8.64 -12.19 15.37
CA GLY A 38 9.11 -12.45 14.00
C GLY A 38 10.63 -12.50 13.90
N ALA A 39 11.15 -13.22 12.92
CA ALA A 39 12.58 -13.29 12.64
C ALA A 39 12.87 -13.18 11.14
N GLY A 40 14.09 -12.76 10.80
CA GLY A 40 14.55 -12.65 9.41
C GLY A 40 13.96 -11.45 8.65
N LYS A 41 13.94 -11.57 7.32
CA LYS A 41 13.46 -10.52 6.41
C LYS A 41 11.93 -10.59 6.27
N LEU A 42 11.25 -9.51 6.62
CA LEU A 42 9.80 -9.37 6.40
C LEU A 42 9.47 -9.02 4.93
N TRP A 43 10.23 -8.10 4.35
CA TRP A 43 9.96 -7.55 3.02
C TRP A 43 10.88 -8.09 1.95
N GLN A 44 10.33 -8.29 0.75
CA GLN A 44 11.14 -8.45 -0.46
C GLN A 44 11.99 -7.19 -0.74
N ARG A 45 13.15 -7.41 -1.38
CA ARG A 45 14.05 -6.33 -1.81
C ARG A 45 13.40 -5.56 -2.97
N GLY A 46 13.50 -4.23 -2.93
CA GLY A 46 12.87 -3.36 -3.94
C GLY A 46 11.36 -3.22 -3.73
N PHE A 47 10.73 -2.45 -4.59
CA PHE A 47 9.29 -2.29 -4.68
C PHE A 47 8.96 -1.92 -6.13
N TYR A 48 7.70 -2.06 -6.51
CA TYR A 48 7.19 -1.54 -7.77
C TYR A 48 6.47 -0.22 -7.46
N ASP A 49 6.76 0.80 -8.25
CA ASP A 49 6.04 2.07 -8.26
C ASP A 49 5.56 2.42 -9.66
N HIS A 50 4.45 3.16 -9.68
CA HIS A 50 3.86 3.74 -10.87
C HIS A 50 3.46 5.17 -10.51
N ILE A 51 4.02 6.14 -11.24
CA ILE A 51 3.66 7.56 -11.07
C ILE A 51 2.42 7.81 -11.91
N LEU A 52 1.34 8.20 -11.25
CA LEU A 52 0.09 8.55 -11.93
C LEU A 52 0.27 9.82 -12.74
N ARG A 53 -0.16 9.76 -14.00
CA ARG A 53 -0.20 10.89 -14.93
C ARG A 53 -1.49 11.69 -14.74
N GLU A 54 -1.53 12.91 -15.28
CA GLU A 54 -2.69 13.79 -15.19
C GLU A 54 -3.97 13.20 -15.81
N ASP A 55 -3.84 12.28 -16.76
CA ASP A 55 -4.95 11.60 -17.43
C ASP A 55 -5.44 10.33 -16.70
N GLU A 56 -4.73 9.90 -15.65
CA GLU A 56 -5.13 8.76 -14.82
C GLU A 56 -6.03 9.22 -13.66
N ASP A 57 -7.25 8.68 -13.62
CA ASP A 57 -8.20 8.98 -12.54
C ASP A 57 -7.80 8.28 -11.23
N LEU A 58 -7.57 9.09 -10.18
CA LEU A 58 -7.25 8.63 -8.83
C LEU A 58 -8.32 7.71 -8.26
N THR A 59 -9.60 7.97 -8.58
CA THR A 59 -10.72 7.16 -8.08
C THR A 59 -10.64 5.75 -8.65
N THR A 60 -10.47 5.64 -9.97
CA THR A 60 -10.28 4.35 -10.67
C THR A 60 -9.11 3.55 -10.08
N VAL A 61 -7.98 4.21 -9.77
CA VAL A 61 -6.82 3.53 -9.18
C VAL A 61 -7.09 3.10 -7.74
N GLY A 62 -7.73 3.94 -6.93
CA GLY A 62 -8.15 3.62 -5.57
C GLY A 62 -9.11 2.42 -5.54
N GLU A 63 -10.14 2.42 -6.38
CA GLU A 63 -11.08 1.31 -6.55
C GLU A 63 -10.36 0.03 -6.96
N TYR A 64 -9.43 0.11 -7.92
CA TYR A 64 -8.61 -1.04 -8.31
C TYR A 64 -7.89 -1.66 -7.09
N ILE A 65 -7.30 -0.82 -6.23
CA ILE A 65 -6.60 -1.28 -5.02
C ILE A 65 -7.56 -1.97 -4.06
N LEU A 66 -8.71 -1.37 -3.79
CA LEU A 66 -9.75 -1.91 -2.89
C LEU A 66 -10.35 -3.22 -3.42
N HIS A 67 -10.43 -3.40 -4.73
CA HIS A 67 -10.96 -4.61 -5.37
C HIS A 67 -9.93 -5.75 -5.52
N ASN A 68 -8.63 -5.53 -5.29
CA ASN A 68 -7.62 -6.58 -5.41
C ASN A 68 -7.89 -7.84 -4.56
N PRO A 69 -8.35 -7.75 -3.30
CA PRO A 69 -8.73 -8.92 -2.52
C PRO A 69 -9.81 -9.78 -3.18
N ILE A 70 -10.81 -9.15 -3.84
CA ILE A 70 -11.85 -9.86 -4.61
C ILE A 70 -11.23 -10.51 -5.85
N ARG A 71 -10.42 -9.77 -6.61
CA ARG A 71 -9.76 -10.27 -7.83
C ARG A 71 -8.85 -11.47 -7.58
N LYS A 72 -8.26 -11.55 -6.39
CA LYS A 72 -7.46 -12.70 -5.92
C LYS A 72 -8.29 -13.80 -5.26
N GLY A 73 -9.62 -13.68 -5.23
CA GLY A 73 -10.54 -14.70 -4.70
C GLY A 73 -10.48 -14.87 -3.19
N LEU A 74 -9.97 -13.90 -2.43
CA LEU A 74 -9.91 -14.00 -0.97
C LEU A 74 -11.27 -13.77 -0.30
N ILE A 75 -12.10 -12.95 -0.93
CA ILE A 75 -13.40 -12.51 -0.43
C ILE A 75 -14.33 -12.25 -1.61
N GLU A 76 -15.64 -12.24 -1.34
CA GLU A 76 -16.68 -11.97 -2.33
C GLU A 76 -17.09 -10.48 -2.41
N SER A 77 -16.73 -9.68 -1.39
CA SER A 77 -17.04 -8.25 -1.32
C SER A 77 -15.91 -7.50 -0.62
N ALA A 78 -15.56 -6.30 -1.10
CA ALA A 78 -14.43 -5.51 -0.64
C ALA A 78 -14.54 -5.14 0.85
N GLU A 79 -15.77 -4.91 1.33
CA GLU A 79 -16.10 -4.62 2.73
C GLU A 79 -15.70 -5.75 3.69
N LYS A 80 -15.54 -6.97 3.18
CA LYS A 80 -15.13 -8.14 3.98
C LYS A 80 -13.61 -8.23 4.17
N TYR A 81 -12.82 -7.32 3.60
CA TYR A 81 -11.37 -7.25 3.84
C TYR A 81 -11.03 -6.23 4.92
N PRO A 82 -10.75 -6.64 6.17
CA PRO A 82 -10.50 -5.69 7.26
C PRO A 82 -9.16 -4.94 7.12
N TYR A 83 -8.33 -5.32 6.15
CA TYR A 83 -6.99 -4.77 5.93
C TYR A 83 -6.91 -3.83 4.71
N SER A 84 -8.06 -3.36 4.22
CA SER A 84 -8.18 -2.34 3.17
C SER A 84 -8.94 -1.14 3.71
N GLY A 85 -8.65 0.04 3.16
CA GLY A 85 -9.33 1.27 3.54
C GLY A 85 -8.73 2.49 2.85
N VAL A 86 -9.37 3.63 3.05
CA VAL A 86 -8.96 4.96 2.59
C VAL A 86 -8.70 5.80 3.84
N MET A 87 -7.53 6.45 3.90
CA MET A 87 -7.13 7.27 5.05
C MET A 87 -7.41 8.76 4.83
N ASP A 88 -7.26 9.23 3.59
CA ASP A 88 -7.43 10.62 3.19
C ASP A 88 -8.52 10.71 2.12
N ASP A 89 -9.25 11.81 2.08
CA ASP A 89 -10.20 12.07 0.99
C ASP A 89 -9.46 12.11 -0.35
N ILE A 90 -10.04 11.48 -1.37
CA ILE A 90 -9.48 11.52 -2.73
C ILE A 90 -9.68 12.95 -3.25
N PRO A 91 -8.61 13.68 -3.63
CA PRO A 91 -8.76 15.01 -4.20
C PRO A 91 -9.61 14.94 -5.47
N SER A 92 -10.65 15.78 -5.51
CA SER A 92 -11.53 15.96 -6.67
C SER A 92 -10.90 16.83 -7.74
#